data_AF-E5A112-F1
#
_entry.id   AF-E5A112-F1
#
_cell.length_a   1.000
_cell.length_b   1.000
_cell.length_c   1.000
_cell.angle_alpha   90.00
_cell.angle_beta   90.00
_cell.angle_gamma   90.00
#
_symmetry.space_group_name_H-M   'P 1'
#
loop_
_entity.id
_entity.type
_entity.pdbx_description
1 polymer ?
#
loop_
_entity_poly.entity_id
_entity_poly.type
_entity_poly.pdbx_seq_one_letter_code
_entity_poly.pdbx_strand_id
1 'polypeptide(L)'
;MPPPKSVFTSHERNALKDRWGSQTTRLTRDSFLPFGSCQLCLLPSVDPVCCPQGDLFCRECAMTNLLAQRKEIKRLEKLAERLKHEDADQKAREEEEARVRAVEDFEAVQMGLSVMPAAAARGTSKDRRDENSISQQDQHHTDPTNPTSPPPKGTKRKFALDEEELSRIATSDLTTAKRTLAHQRSASKPNLPSFWIPTQTPTQHHHSPAPQKLSPTCPASSPQTSHSLSLKTLIPVHFHLERDTSASAATAAAPPKTPNMPTCPSCQKPLSNSTKASLAIPCGHVLCNPCVAKFLNPQHRHQRDAHAQLAEEVSHVLHCYVCDAELGGVGLGKAKKDRGREKEGEGKGKGKESRGRGLGLVEIRSEGTGFASAGAAVVRKEGVAFQV
;
A
#
# COMPACT_ATOMS: atom_id res chain seq x y z
N MET A 1 -34.12 -1.43 -37.93
CA MET A 1 -33.40 -0.40 -37.14
C MET A 1 -32.63 -1.11 -36.03
N PRO A 2 -31.32 -0.91 -35.89
CA PRO A 2 -30.59 -1.44 -34.74
C PRO A 2 -31.07 -0.74 -33.46
N PRO A 3 -31.14 -1.44 -32.31
CA PRO A 3 -31.54 -0.82 -31.06
C PRO A 3 -30.57 0.31 -30.69
N PRO A 4 -31.06 1.38 -30.03
CA PRO A 4 -30.21 2.50 -29.67
C PRO A 4 -29.06 2.02 -28.79
N LYS A 5 -27.82 2.33 -29.21
CA LYS A 5 -26.57 1.96 -28.53
C LYS A 5 -26.40 2.57 -27.14
N SER A 6 -27.32 3.41 -26.68
CA SER A 6 -27.27 4.05 -25.36
C SER A 6 -28.65 4.05 -24.72
N VAL A 7 -28.73 3.47 -23.52
CA VAL A 7 -29.94 3.40 -22.68
C VAL A 7 -30.44 4.79 -22.24
N PHE A 8 -29.56 5.80 -22.24
CA PHE A 8 -29.89 7.16 -21.77
C PHE A 8 -29.87 8.20 -22.89
N THR A 9 -30.87 9.10 -22.86
CA THR A 9 -30.90 10.29 -23.72
C THR A 9 -29.78 11.27 -23.36
N SER A 10 -29.48 12.22 -24.24
CA SER A 10 -28.47 13.26 -23.96
C SER A 10 -28.85 14.12 -22.76
N HIS A 11 -30.15 14.41 -22.58
CA HIS A 11 -30.68 15.19 -21.47
C HIS A 11 -30.53 14.44 -20.14
N GLU A 12 -30.91 13.16 -20.09
CA GLU A 12 -30.70 12.30 -18.91
C GLU A 12 -29.21 12.22 -18.56
N ARG A 13 -28.34 11.99 -19.54
CA ARG A 13 -26.89 12.00 -19.30
C ARG A 13 -26.41 13.32 -18.71
N ASN A 14 -26.95 14.45 -19.14
CA ASN A 14 -26.54 15.74 -18.61
C ASN A 14 -27.07 15.98 -17.18
N ALA A 15 -28.29 15.54 -16.87
CA ALA A 15 -28.85 15.60 -15.53
C ALA A 15 -28.10 14.67 -14.54
N LEU A 16 -27.63 13.52 -15.02
CA LEU A 16 -26.87 12.58 -14.21
C LEU A 16 -25.41 13.01 -13.98
N LYS A 17 -24.80 13.87 -14.81
CA LYS A 17 -23.39 14.32 -14.64
C LYS A 17 -23.13 14.97 -13.28
N ASP A 18 -24.12 15.66 -12.72
CA ASP A 18 -24.00 16.34 -11.42
C ASP A 18 -24.15 15.38 -10.23
N ARG A 19 -24.57 14.13 -10.45
CA ARG A 19 -24.77 13.13 -9.39
C ARG A 19 -23.95 11.85 -9.58
N TRP A 20 -23.57 11.54 -10.81
CA TRP A 20 -22.94 10.29 -11.21
C TRP A 20 -21.75 10.53 -12.15
N GLY A 21 -20.71 9.71 -12.00
CA GLY A 21 -19.46 9.83 -12.74
C GLY A 21 -18.43 10.73 -12.05
N SER A 22 -17.34 11.03 -12.76
CA SER A 22 -16.26 11.85 -12.22
C SER A 22 -16.64 13.33 -12.22
N GLN A 23 -16.58 13.96 -11.06
CA GLN A 23 -16.92 15.37 -10.86
C GLN A 23 -15.68 16.21 -10.67
N THR A 24 -15.64 17.39 -11.28
CA THR A 24 -14.57 18.37 -11.09
C THR A 24 -15.15 19.70 -10.61
N THR A 25 -14.62 20.22 -9.51
CA THR A 25 -15.07 21.50 -8.93
C THR A 25 -13.88 22.40 -8.66
N ARG A 26 -14.02 23.70 -8.97
CA ARG A 26 -13.03 24.70 -8.61
C ARG A 26 -13.23 25.18 -7.18
N LEU A 27 -12.18 25.14 -6.37
CA LEU A 27 -12.18 25.59 -4.98
C LEU A 27 -11.95 27.10 -4.89
N THR A 28 -12.73 27.74 -4.04
CA THR A 28 -12.58 29.16 -3.71
C THR A 28 -11.55 29.35 -2.59
N ARG A 29 -11.14 30.59 -2.34
CA ARG A 29 -10.21 30.95 -1.24
C ARG A 29 -10.65 30.36 0.11
N ASP A 30 -11.95 30.38 0.39
CA ASP A 30 -12.52 29.93 1.67
C ASP A 30 -12.43 28.41 1.85
N SER A 31 -12.14 27.67 0.78
CA SER A 31 -11.90 26.22 0.85
C SER A 31 -10.47 25.88 1.32
N PHE A 32 -9.57 26.87 1.39
CA PHE A 32 -8.19 26.66 1.82
C PHE A 32 -8.03 27.06 3.30
N LEU A 33 -7.31 26.22 4.05
CA LEU A 33 -6.96 26.54 5.43
C LEU A 33 -5.97 27.72 5.47
N PRO A 34 -6.10 28.63 6.44
CA PRO A 34 -5.09 29.64 6.72
C PRO A 34 -3.73 29.00 7.00
N PHE A 35 -2.66 29.73 6.70
CA PHE A 35 -1.30 29.27 7.00
C PHE A 35 -1.13 28.97 8.50
N GLY A 36 -0.47 27.86 8.83
CA GLY A 36 -0.26 27.46 10.23
C GLY A 36 -1.49 26.82 10.90
N SER A 37 -2.51 26.41 10.14
CA SER A 37 -3.65 25.67 10.69
C SER A 37 -3.36 24.18 10.81
N CYS A 38 -3.97 23.53 11.79
CA CYS A 38 -3.88 22.08 11.99
C CYS A 38 -4.79 21.34 11.01
N GLN A 39 -4.26 20.31 10.34
CA GLN A 39 -5.01 19.50 9.36
C GLN A 39 -6.02 18.52 9.99
N LEU A 40 -6.04 18.39 11.33
CA LEU A 40 -6.98 17.53 12.05
C LEU A 40 -8.17 18.31 12.63
N CYS A 41 -7.92 19.42 13.33
CA CYS A 41 -8.99 20.24 13.90
C CYS A 41 -9.40 21.42 13.03
N LEU A 42 -8.66 21.71 11.95
CA LEU A 42 -8.90 22.81 10.99
C LEU A 42 -8.83 24.22 11.60
N LEU A 43 -8.34 24.34 12.84
CA LEU A 43 -8.12 25.59 13.56
C LEU A 43 -6.65 26.00 13.49
N PRO A 44 -6.31 27.27 13.83
CA PRO A 44 -4.93 27.67 14.06
C PRO A 44 -4.24 26.70 15.02
N SER A 45 -3.05 26.24 14.66
CA SER A 45 -2.38 25.18 15.41
C SER A 45 -1.87 25.68 16.77
N VAL A 46 -2.15 24.89 17.82
CA VAL A 46 -1.65 25.10 19.18
C VAL A 46 -0.57 24.06 19.45
N ASP A 47 0.60 24.51 19.92
CA ASP A 47 1.83 23.69 20.03
C ASP A 47 2.06 22.85 18.75
N PRO A 48 2.38 23.52 17.62
CA PRO A 48 2.36 22.86 16.33
C PRO A 48 3.45 21.81 16.20
N VAL A 49 3.08 20.68 15.61
CA VAL A 49 3.98 19.60 15.23
C VAL A 49 3.80 19.29 13.75
N CYS A 50 4.87 18.85 13.11
CA CYS A 50 4.90 18.56 11.68
C CYS A 50 5.31 17.12 11.41
N CYS A 51 4.72 16.51 10.37
CA CYS A 51 5.21 15.23 9.84
C CYS A 51 6.45 15.45 8.95
N PRO A 52 7.23 14.41 8.63
CA PRO A 52 8.38 14.51 7.73
C PRO A 52 8.05 14.98 6.30
N GLN A 53 6.76 14.97 5.90
CA GLN A 53 6.30 15.43 4.59
C GLN A 53 5.76 16.87 4.59
N GLY A 54 5.70 17.53 5.75
CA GLY A 54 5.33 18.95 5.84
C GLY A 54 3.88 19.22 6.26
N ASP A 55 3.12 18.21 6.67
CA ASP A 55 1.75 18.39 7.16
C ASP A 55 1.75 18.84 8.65
N LEU A 56 0.99 19.88 8.97
CA LEU A 56 0.92 20.50 10.30
C LEU A 56 -0.25 20.01 11.15
N PHE A 57 0.01 19.80 12.44
CA PHE A 57 -0.98 19.37 13.43
C PHE A 57 -0.79 20.09 14.77
N CYS A 58 -1.84 20.21 15.57
CA CYS A 58 -1.67 20.44 17.00
C CYS A 58 -1.07 19.17 17.64
N ARG A 59 -0.20 19.34 18.63
CA ARG A 59 0.40 18.21 19.35
C ARG A 59 -0.65 17.26 19.93
N GLU A 60 -1.70 17.79 20.55
CA GLU A 60 -2.80 17.00 21.09
C GLU A 60 -3.56 16.21 20.00
N CYS A 61 -3.86 16.83 18.86
CA CYS A 61 -4.57 16.20 17.75
C CYS A 61 -3.73 15.08 17.15
N ALA A 62 -2.43 15.31 16.94
CA ALA A 62 -1.52 14.28 16.43
C ALA A 62 -1.43 13.08 17.39
N MET A 63 -1.28 13.33 18.69
CA MET A 63 -1.19 12.27 19.70
C MET A 63 -2.48 11.47 19.83
N THR A 64 -3.63 12.13 19.93
CA THR A 64 -4.94 11.47 20.01
C THR A 64 -5.23 10.61 18.77
N ASN A 65 -4.90 11.13 17.58
CA ASN A 65 -5.04 10.39 16.34
C ASN A 65 -4.12 9.15 16.30
N LEU A 66 -2.85 9.28 16.69
CA LEU A 66 -1.92 8.15 16.78
C LEU A 66 -2.41 7.06 17.74
N LEU A 67 -2.96 7.45 18.90
CA LEU A 67 -3.54 6.49 19.86
C LEU A 67 -4.78 5.80 19.29
N ALA A 68 -5.66 6.55 18.63
CA ALA A 68 -6.85 6.00 17.98
C ALA A 68 -6.47 4.99 16.88
N GLN A 69 -5.52 5.34 16.02
CA GLN A 69 -5.03 4.44 14.97
C GLN A 69 -4.39 3.18 15.55
N ARG A 70 -3.55 3.29 16.59
CA ARG A 70 -2.95 2.11 17.25
C ARG A 70 -4.00 1.20 17.89
N LYS A 71 -5.03 1.77 18.51
CA LYS A 71 -6.15 1.00 19.08
C LYS A 71 -6.91 0.25 18.00
N GLU A 72 -7.18 0.91 16.87
CA GLU A 72 -7.87 0.30 15.74
C GLU A 72 -7.03 -0.78 15.07
N ILE A 73 -5.73 -0.55 14.85
CA ILE A 73 -4.80 -1.56 14.34
C ILE A 73 -4.82 -2.81 15.24
N LYS A 74 -4.71 -2.63 16.56
CA LYS A 74 -4.78 -3.75 17.51
C LYS A 74 -6.13 -4.50 17.45
N ARG A 75 -7.24 -3.78 17.25
CA ARG A 75 -8.57 -4.38 17.07
C ARG A 75 -8.64 -5.23 15.80
N LEU A 76 -8.13 -4.69 14.69
CA LEU A 76 -8.07 -5.39 13.40
C LEU A 76 -7.14 -6.59 13.44
N GLU A 77 -5.99 -6.49 14.10
CA GLU A 77 -5.06 -7.61 14.31
C GLU A 77 -5.72 -8.76 15.07
N LYS A 78 -6.44 -8.47 16.16
CA LYS A 78 -7.19 -9.48 16.93
C LYS A 78 -8.29 -10.15 16.10
N LEU A 79 -9.01 -9.39 15.29
CA LEU A 79 -10.03 -9.94 14.40
C LEU A 79 -9.39 -10.82 13.32
N ALA A 80 -8.28 -10.38 12.74
CA ALA A 80 -7.54 -11.16 11.76
C ALA A 80 -6.97 -12.46 12.36
N GLU A 81 -6.50 -12.43 13.61
CA GLU A 81 -6.06 -13.63 14.33
C GLU A 81 -7.21 -14.62 14.57
N ARG A 82 -8.37 -14.14 15.02
CA ARG A 82 -9.57 -14.99 15.18
C ARG A 82 -9.99 -15.64 13.87
N LEU A 83 -10.09 -14.86 12.79
CA LEU A 83 -10.47 -15.37 11.48
C LEU A 83 -9.47 -16.41 10.95
N LYS A 84 -8.17 -16.23 11.21
CA LYS A 84 -7.15 -17.23 10.84
C LYS A 84 -7.31 -18.53 11.63
N HIS A 85 -7.65 -18.45 12.91
CA HIS A 85 -7.90 -19.64 13.73
C HIS A 85 -9.13 -20.39 13.22
N GLU A 86 -10.23 -19.69 12.94
CA GLU A 86 -11.45 -20.28 12.38
C GLU A 86 -11.20 -20.92 11.00
N ASP A 87 -10.43 -20.25 10.12
CA ASP A 87 -10.03 -20.80 8.81
C ASP A 87 -9.11 -22.03 8.93
N ALA A 88 -8.19 -22.03 9.90
CA ALA A 88 -7.33 -23.19 10.18
C ALA A 88 -8.14 -24.39 10.70
N ASP A 89 -9.08 -24.16 11.62
CA ASP A 89 -9.96 -25.20 12.15
C ASP A 89 -10.88 -25.76 11.06
N GLN A 90 -11.42 -24.89 10.19
CA GLN A 90 -12.23 -25.32 9.06
C GLN A 90 -11.40 -26.15 8.06
N LYS A 91 -10.19 -25.71 7.73
CA LYS A 91 -9.28 -26.47 6.86
C LYS A 91 -8.93 -27.83 7.46
N ALA A 92 -8.67 -27.90 8.76
CA ALA A 92 -8.39 -29.18 9.43
C ALA A 92 -9.58 -30.15 9.33
N ARG A 93 -10.81 -29.66 9.49
CA ARG A 93 -12.03 -30.48 9.30
C ARG A 93 -12.18 -30.95 7.86
N GLU A 94 -12.00 -30.05 6.89
CA GLU A 94 -12.10 -30.38 5.46
C GLU A 94 -10.99 -31.36 5.02
N GLU A 95 -9.81 -31.29 5.63
CA GLU A 95 -8.72 -32.24 5.38
C GLU A 95 -8.98 -33.62 5.98
N GLU A 96 -9.57 -33.68 7.17
CA GLU A 96 -9.96 -34.96 7.78
C GLU A 96 -11.10 -35.62 7.00
N GLU A 97 -12.12 -34.85 6.60
CA GLU A 97 -13.20 -35.34 5.72
C GLU A 97 -12.65 -35.88 4.39
N ALA A 98 -11.69 -35.18 3.78
CA ALA A 98 -11.03 -35.64 2.56
C ALA A 98 -10.19 -36.90 2.76
N ARG A 99 -9.54 -37.06 3.92
CA ARG A 99 -8.80 -38.28 4.27
C ARG A 99 -9.72 -39.47 4.45
N VAL A 100 -10.79 -39.33 5.23
CA VAL A 100 -11.79 -40.38 5.42
C VAL A 100 -12.38 -40.78 4.08
N ARG A 101 -12.74 -39.82 3.24
CA ARG A 101 -13.27 -40.09 1.90
C ARG A 101 -12.28 -40.83 0.99
N ALA A 102 -11.00 -40.48 1.04
CA ALA A 102 -9.97 -41.18 0.27
C ALA A 102 -9.81 -42.64 0.72
N VAL A 103 -9.91 -42.92 2.03
CA VAL A 103 -9.90 -44.28 2.57
C VAL A 103 -11.14 -45.06 2.12
N GLU A 104 -12.33 -44.46 2.23
CA GLU A 104 -13.59 -45.09 1.77
C GLU A 104 -13.56 -45.41 0.26
N ASP A 105 -13.05 -44.48 -0.56
CA ASP A 105 -12.92 -44.69 -2.00
C ASP A 105 -11.90 -45.81 -2.31
N PHE A 106 -10.80 -45.91 -1.54
CA PHE A 106 -9.84 -47.00 -1.66
C PHE A 106 -10.43 -48.36 -1.26
N GLU A 107 -11.14 -48.44 -0.14
CA GLU A 107 -11.83 -49.66 0.31
C GLU A 107 -12.87 -50.12 -0.72
N ALA A 108 -13.64 -49.18 -1.29
CA ALA A 108 -14.60 -49.49 -2.35
C ALA A 108 -13.95 -50.09 -3.59
N VAL A 109 -12.77 -49.59 -3.98
CA VAL A 109 -11.97 -50.14 -5.08
C VAL A 109 -11.49 -51.56 -4.76
N GLN A 110 -11.02 -51.83 -3.53
CA GLN A 110 -10.63 -53.18 -3.09
C GLN A 110 -11.80 -54.17 -3.10
N MET A 111 -13.00 -53.72 -2.74
CA MET A 111 -14.22 -54.54 -2.78
C MET A 111 -14.77 -54.78 -4.20
N GLY A 112 -14.10 -54.28 -5.25
CA GLY A 112 -14.53 -54.47 -6.63
C GLY A 112 -15.71 -53.59 -7.06
N LEU A 113 -16.15 -52.63 -6.22
CA LEU A 113 -17.10 -51.59 -6.58
C LEU A 113 -16.36 -50.49 -7.36
N SER A 114 -15.89 -50.79 -8.58
CA SER A 114 -15.29 -49.78 -9.44
C SER A 114 -16.37 -48.88 -10.05
N VAL A 115 -16.94 -47.97 -9.25
CA VAL A 115 -17.66 -46.82 -9.81
C VAL A 115 -16.61 -45.78 -10.16
N MET A 116 -16.09 -45.86 -11.39
CA MET A 116 -15.32 -44.76 -11.95
C MET A 116 -16.13 -43.47 -11.77
N PRO A 117 -15.67 -42.49 -10.97
CA PRO A 117 -16.44 -41.28 -10.76
C PRO A 117 -16.55 -40.57 -12.11
N ALA A 118 -17.78 -40.28 -12.55
CA ALA A 118 -18.11 -39.70 -13.86
C ALA A 118 -17.39 -38.38 -14.18
N ALA A 119 -16.72 -37.76 -13.20
CA ALA A 119 -15.85 -36.60 -13.36
C ALA A 119 -14.48 -36.91 -14.02
N ALA A 120 -13.99 -38.15 -13.97
CA ALA A 120 -12.78 -38.57 -14.69
C ALA A 120 -13.08 -38.89 -16.18
N ALA A 121 -14.35 -39.17 -16.53
CA ALA A 121 -14.76 -39.54 -17.89
C ALA A 121 -14.86 -38.36 -18.88
N ARG A 122 -14.81 -37.10 -18.42
CA ARG A 122 -14.97 -35.91 -19.30
C ARG A 122 -13.66 -35.15 -19.59
N GLY A 123 -12.52 -35.70 -19.22
CA GLY A 123 -11.22 -35.01 -19.29
C GLY A 123 -10.12 -35.69 -20.08
N THR A 124 -10.38 -36.77 -20.83
CA THR A 124 -9.38 -37.36 -21.75
C THR A 124 -10.08 -38.07 -22.90
N SER A 125 -10.61 -37.30 -23.86
CA SER A 125 -10.79 -37.82 -25.21
C SER A 125 -9.41 -37.93 -25.87
N LYS A 126 -8.85 -39.14 -25.84
CA LYS A 126 -8.15 -39.82 -26.94
C LYS A 126 -7.09 -40.79 -26.41
N ASP A 127 -7.21 -42.03 -26.89
CA ASP A 127 -6.19 -43.09 -26.87
C ASP A 127 -5.89 -43.81 -25.55
N ARG A 128 -6.62 -44.90 -25.29
CA ARG A 128 -6.13 -46.27 -25.58
C ARG A 128 -7.07 -47.28 -24.92
N ARG A 129 -7.80 -48.00 -25.77
CA ARG A 129 -8.44 -49.26 -25.44
C ARG A 129 -7.33 -50.31 -25.56
N ASP A 130 -6.85 -50.86 -24.44
CA ASP A 130 -6.01 -52.06 -24.46
C ASP A 130 -6.55 -53.04 -23.41
N GLU A 131 -6.96 -54.19 -23.93
CA GLU A 131 -7.42 -55.36 -23.20
C GLU A 131 -6.37 -55.85 -22.21
N ASN A 132 -6.82 -56.13 -21.00
CA ASN A 132 -6.09 -56.90 -20.01
C ASN A 132 -6.23 -58.39 -20.34
N SER A 133 -5.39 -58.88 -21.26
CA SER A 133 -5.19 -60.32 -21.49
C SER A 133 -4.04 -60.79 -20.60
N ILE A 134 -4.41 -61.64 -19.64
CA ILE A 134 -3.49 -62.33 -18.74
C ILE A 134 -2.91 -63.54 -19.50
N SER A 135 -1.61 -63.52 -19.79
CA SER A 135 -0.89 -64.69 -20.31
C SER A 135 0.39 -64.89 -19.52
N GLN A 136 0.44 -66.07 -18.91
CA GLN A 136 1.58 -66.67 -18.21
C GLN A 136 2.71 -67.00 -19.19
N GLN A 137 3.96 -66.90 -18.69
CA GLN A 137 5.21 -67.53 -19.19
C GLN A 137 5.62 -67.17 -20.64
N ASP A 138 6.86 -66.80 -20.94
CA ASP A 138 8.05 -67.61 -20.74
C ASP A 138 9.33 -66.78 -20.67
N GLN A 139 10.35 -67.43 -20.11
CA GLN A 139 11.72 -66.95 -19.95
C GLN A 139 12.41 -66.80 -21.32
N HIS A 140 13.16 -65.71 -21.55
CA HIS A 140 14.34 -65.78 -22.41
C HIS A 140 15.40 -64.73 -22.07
N HIS A 141 16.51 -65.27 -21.57
CA HIS A 141 17.92 -64.90 -21.74
C HIS A 141 18.30 -63.47 -22.14
N THR A 142 19.11 -62.84 -21.28
CA THR A 142 19.97 -61.70 -21.59
C THR A 142 21.13 -62.12 -22.48
N ASP A 143 21.56 -61.25 -23.40
CA ASP A 143 22.98 -61.05 -23.68
C ASP A 143 23.25 -59.59 -24.13
N PRO A 144 24.37 -58.95 -23.72
CA PRO A 144 24.56 -57.51 -23.79
C PRO A 144 25.59 -57.13 -24.87
N THR A 145 25.23 -56.25 -25.81
CA THR A 145 26.24 -55.38 -26.44
C THR A 145 25.60 -54.18 -27.14
N ASN A 146 26.02 -52.99 -26.73
CA ASN A 146 26.25 -51.76 -27.50
C ASN A 146 25.52 -50.51 -26.95
N PRO A 147 26.27 -49.51 -26.41
CA PRO A 147 25.70 -48.25 -25.94
C PRO A 147 25.76 -47.23 -27.07
N THR A 148 24.61 -46.81 -27.60
CA THR A 148 24.32 -45.44 -28.12
C THR A 148 22.94 -45.46 -28.79
N SER A 149 21.91 -45.04 -28.05
CA SER A 149 20.72 -44.42 -28.63
C SER A 149 19.99 -43.60 -27.55
N PRO A 150 19.39 -42.44 -27.91
CA PRO A 150 18.60 -41.63 -26.97
C PRO A 150 17.34 -42.39 -26.54
N PRO A 151 16.83 -42.20 -25.31
CA PRO A 151 15.77 -43.06 -24.78
C PRO A 151 14.47 -42.91 -25.60
N PRO A 152 13.77 -44.00 -25.94
CA PRO A 152 12.48 -43.93 -26.59
C PRO A 152 11.45 -43.31 -25.65
N LYS A 153 10.83 -42.21 -26.10
CA LYS A 153 9.64 -41.64 -25.46
C LYS A 153 8.51 -42.66 -25.49
N GLY A 154 8.18 -43.25 -24.35
CA GLY A 154 7.00 -44.10 -24.20
C GLY A 154 7.22 -45.46 -23.54
N THR A 155 8.33 -45.67 -22.83
CA THR A 155 8.43 -46.81 -21.90
C THR A 155 7.42 -46.60 -20.77
N LYS A 156 6.35 -47.41 -20.74
CA LYS A 156 5.52 -47.58 -19.55
C LYS A 156 6.49 -47.95 -18.42
N ARG A 157 6.74 -47.01 -17.51
CA ARG A 157 7.62 -47.27 -16.35
C ARG A 157 7.06 -48.50 -15.65
N LYS A 158 7.89 -49.55 -15.49
CA LYS A 158 7.55 -50.65 -14.60
C LYS A 158 7.26 -50.01 -13.24
N PHE A 159 6.07 -50.26 -12.71
CA PHE A 159 5.67 -49.78 -11.39
C PHE A 159 6.66 -50.40 -10.40
N ALA A 160 7.65 -49.61 -9.99
CA ALA A 160 8.53 -49.99 -8.90
C ALA A 160 7.82 -49.49 -7.64
N LEU A 161 7.70 -50.36 -6.64
CA LEU A 161 7.08 -50.05 -5.36
C LEU A 161 8.08 -49.23 -4.52
N ASP A 162 8.43 -48.05 -5.02
CA ASP A 162 9.33 -47.11 -4.37
C ASP A 162 8.52 -46.20 -3.43
N GLU A 163 9.11 -45.85 -2.29
CA GLU A 163 8.47 -45.02 -1.25
C GLU A 163 8.04 -43.64 -1.77
N GLU A 164 8.80 -43.07 -2.70
CA GLU A 164 8.46 -41.83 -3.39
C GLU A 164 7.26 -41.97 -4.33
N GLU A 165 7.05 -43.14 -4.94
CA GLU A 165 5.92 -43.37 -5.84
C GLU A 165 4.63 -43.61 -5.04
N LEU A 166 4.72 -44.34 -3.91
CA LEU A 166 3.63 -44.52 -2.94
C LEU A 166 3.15 -43.19 -2.33
N SER A 167 4.07 -42.33 -1.91
CA SER A 167 3.71 -41.02 -1.35
C SER A 167 3.08 -40.09 -2.39
N ARG A 168 3.54 -40.14 -3.66
CA ARG A 168 2.88 -39.42 -4.76
C ARG A 168 1.45 -39.91 -5.00
N ILE A 169 1.23 -41.23 -5.00
CA ILE A 169 -0.11 -41.82 -5.17
C ILE A 169 -1.02 -41.37 -4.02
N ALA A 170 -0.56 -41.45 -2.76
CA ALA A 170 -1.33 -40.98 -1.61
C ALA A 170 -1.70 -39.49 -1.69
N THR A 171 -0.78 -38.61 -2.12
CA THR A 171 -1.09 -37.19 -2.33
C THR A 171 -2.05 -36.97 -3.50
N SER A 172 -1.93 -37.75 -4.58
CA SER A 172 -2.83 -37.70 -5.74
C SER A 172 -4.25 -38.12 -5.36
N ASP A 173 -4.40 -39.19 -4.58
CA ASP A 173 -5.70 -39.69 -4.12
C ASP A 173 -6.37 -38.68 -3.19
N LEU A 174 -5.61 -38.10 -2.24
CA LEU A 174 -6.10 -37.00 -1.40
C LEU A 174 -6.52 -35.77 -2.22
N THR A 175 -5.78 -35.38 -3.25
CA THR A 175 -6.17 -34.25 -4.11
C THR A 175 -7.43 -34.56 -4.92
N THR A 176 -7.60 -35.81 -5.34
CA THR A 176 -8.77 -36.27 -6.07
C THR A 176 -10.00 -36.29 -5.17
N ALA A 177 -9.87 -36.82 -3.94
CA ALA A 177 -10.91 -36.81 -2.91
C ALA A 177 -11.33 -35.37 -2.53
N LYS A 178 -10.36 -34.46 -2.36
CA LYS A 178 -10.65 -33.03 -2.16
C LYS A 178 -11.45 -32.44 -3.34
N ARG A 179 -11.10 -32.78 -4.58
CA ARG A 179 -11.80 -32.31 -5.79
C ARG A 179 -13.23 -32.89 -5.90
N THR A 180 -13.42 -34.17 -5.58
CA THR A 180 -14.75 -34.80 -5.64
C THR A 180 -15.67 -34.22 -4.56
N LEU A 181 -15.18 -34.03 -3.33
CA LEU A 181 -15.92 -33.34 -2.26
C LEU A 181 -16.30 -31.91 -2.66
N ALA A 182 -15.36 -31.15 -3.23
CA ALA A 182 -15.65 -29.79 -3.71
C ALA A 182 -16.72 -29.79 -4.82
N HIS A 183 -16.65 -30.74 -5.75
CA HIS A 183 -17.65 -30.89 -6.81
C HIS A 183 -19.01 -31.26 -6.25
N GLN A 184 -19.10 -32.23 -5.33
CA GLN A 184 -20.35 -32.60 -4.64
C GLN A 184 -20.96 -31.42 -3.88
N ARG A 185 -20.13 -30.67 -3.12
CA ARG A 185 -20.55 -29.46 -2.40
C ARG A 185 -20.97 -28.32 -3.34
N SER A 186 -20.45 -28.27 -4.56
CA SER A 186 -20.90 -27.31 -5.58
C SER A 186 -22.19 -27.75 -6.27
N ALA A 187 -22.37 -29.06 -6.49
CA ALA A 187 -23.54 -29.63 -7.13
C ALA A 187 -24.77 -29.68 -6.21
N SER A 188 -24.56 -29.78 -4.89
CA SER A 188 -25.63 -29.73 -3.88
C SER A 188 -26.14 -28.32 -3.59
N LYS A 189 -25.47 -27.27 -4.11
CA LYS A 189 -25.98 -25.89 -4.01
C LYS A 189 -27.16 -25.74 -4.97
N PRO A 190 -28.38 -25.47 -4.47
CA PRO A 190 -29.52 -25.27 -5.34
C PRO A 190 -29.28 -24.03 -6.21
N ASN A 191 -29.44 -24.13 -7.52
CA ASN A 191 -29.38 -22.98 -8.43
C ASN A 191 -30.77 -22.33 -8.43
N LEU A 192 -30.92 -21.21 -7.70
CA LEU A 192 -32.17 -20.44 -7.65
C LEU A 192 -31.95 -19.11 -8.36
N PRO A 193 -32.93 -18.59 -9.11
CA PRO A 193 -32.78 -17.36 -9.89
C PRO A 193 -32.75 -16.08 -9.04
N SER A 194 -32.70 -16.16 -7.71
CA SER A 194 -32.79 -15.00 -6.81
C SER A 194 -31.48 -14.73 -6.06
N PHE A 195 -30.82 -13.65 -6.49
CA PHE A 195 -29.59 -13.08 -5.92
C PHE A 195 -29.72 -12.60 -4.45
N TRP A 196 -30.94 -12.52 -3.90
CA TRP A 196 -31.23 -11.92 -2.58
C TRP A 196 -31.33 -12.91 -1.42
N ILE A 197 -31.10 -14.20 -1.66
CA ILE A 197 -31.13 -15.20 -0.59
C ILE A 197 -29.76 -15.18 0.12
N PRO A 198 -29.69 -14.99 1.46
CA PRO A 198 -28.43 -14.95 2.22
C PRO A 198 -27.53 -16.19 2.09
N THR A 199 -28.06 -17.32 1.61
CA THR A 199 -27.31 -18.55 1.35
C THR A 199 -26.68 -18.59 -0.06
N GLN A 200 -27.10 -17.70 -0.95
CA GLN A 200 -26.58 -17.53 -2.32
C GLN A 200 -25.95 -16.16 -2.58
N THR A 201 -25.99 -15.24 -1.61
CA THR A 201 -25.09 -14.10 -1.67
C THR A 201 -23.69 -14.66 -1.82
N PRO A 202 -22.90 -14.19 -2.82
CA PRO A 202 -21.52 -14.62 -2.93
C PRO A 202 -20.91 -14.29 -1.58
N THR A 203 -20.64 -15.33 -0.79
CA THR A 203 -19.81 -15.23 0.40
C THR A 203 -18.59 -14.56 -0.17
N GLN A 204 -18.36 -13.31 0.23
CA GLN A 204 -17.17 -12.61 -0.21
C GLN A 204 -16.07 -13.60 0.13
N HIS A 205 -15.45 -14.18 -0.91
CA HIS A 205 -14.18 -14.84 -0.79
C HIS A 205 -13.26 -13.68 -0.44
N HIS A 206 -13.33 -13.26 0.83
CA HIS A 206 -12.30 -12.58 1.54
C HIS A 206 -11.17 -13.59 1.46
N HIS A 207 -10.43 -13.60 0.35
CA HIS A 207 -9.02 -13.85 0.43
C HIS A 207 -8.59 -12.96 1.57
N SER A 208 -8.36 -13.55 2.75
CA SER A 208 -7.99 -12.79 3.92
C SER A 208 -6.79 -11.98 3.43
N PRO A 209 -6.90 -10.64 3.33
CA PRO A 209 -5.77 -9.87 2.86
C PRO A 209 -4.62 -10.30 3.76
N ALA A 210 -3.53 -10.77 3.14
CA ALA A 210 -2.38 -11.29 3.87
C ALA A 210 -2.07 -10.31 5.01
N PRO A 211 -1.73 -10.78 6.22
CA PRO A 211 -1.57 -9.90 7.38
C PRO A 211 -0.51 -8.85 7.08
N GLN A 212 -0.95 -7.67 6.66
CA GLN A 212 -0.09 -6.53 6.46
C GLN A 212 0.10 -5.91 7.84
N LYS A 213 1.36 -5.78 8.26
CA LYS A 213 1.70 -5.02 9.48
C LYS A 213 1.24 -3.59 9.25
N LEU A 214 0.09 -3.23 9.81
CA LEU A 214 -0.45 -1.89 9.68
C LEU A 214 0.34 -0.97 10.59
N SER A 215 0.94 0.07 10.02
CA SER A 215 1.51 1.18 10.78
C SER A 215 0.52 2.34 10.78
N PRO A 216 0.50 3.19 11.83
CA PRO A 216 -0.26 4.43 11.78
C PRO A 216 0.17 5.26 10.56
N THR A 217 -0.81 5.81 9.85
CA THR A 217 -0.65 6.57 8.60
C THR A 217 -1.02 8.04 8.85
N CYS A 218 -0.33 8.97 8.19
CA CYS A 218 -0.66 10.39 8.30
C CYS A 218 -2.08 10.68 7.77
N PRO A 219 -2.98 11.30 8.57
CA PRO A 219 -4.34 11.63 8.14
C PRO A 219 -4.41 12.64 6.99
N ALA A 220 -3.41 13.50 6.85
CA ALA A 220 -3.31 14.50 5.78
C ALA A 220 -2.65 13.96 4.50
N SER A 221 -2.24 12.68 4.50
CA SER A 221 -1.63 12.07 3.33
C SER A 221 -2.67 11.68 2.27
N SER A 222 -2.33 11.93 1.00
CA SER A 222 -3.13 11.47 -0.14
C SER A 222 -2.85 9.97 -0.39
N PRO A 223 -3.74 9.24 -1.09
CA PRO A 223 -3.46 7.84 -1.46
C PRO A 223 -2.17 7.67 -2.27
N GLN A 224 -1.73 8.72 -3.00
CA GLN A 224 -0.47 8.71 -3.76
C GLN A 224 0.76 9.02 -2.90
N THR A 225 0.59 9.68 -1.75
CA THR A 225 1.67 10.15 -0.86
C THR A 225 1.52 9.63 0.56
N SER A 226 0.94 8.44 0.70
CA SER A 226 0.76 7.79 2.00
C SER A 226 2.11 7.58 2.67
N HIS A 227 2.21 7.96 3.94
CA HIS A 227 3.41 7.79 4.74
C HIS A 227 3.04 7.45 6.17
N SER A 228 3.92 6.70 6.83
CA SER A 228 3.71 6.33 8.23
C SER A 228 3.94 7.53 9.14
N LEU A 229 3.15 7.62 10.20
CA LEU A 229 3.22 8.66 11.23
C LEU A 229 3.61 8.02 12.56
N SER A 230 4.66 8.52 13.21
CA SER A 230 5.14 8.05 14.51
C SER A 230 5.50 9.23 15.41
N LEU A 231 5.43 9.03 16.73
CA LEU A 231 5.82 10.07 17.70
C LEU A 231 7.28 10.51 17.53
N LYS A 232 8.17 9.59 17.13
CA LYS A 232 9.59 9.89 16.91
C LYS A 232 9.83 10.72 15.64
N THR A 233 8.90 10.64 14.69
CA THR A 233 9.00 11.35 13.41
C THR A 233 8.31 12.70 13.44
N LEU A 234 7.58 13.03 14.51
CA LEU A 234 6.96 14.34 14.69
C LEU A 234 8.03 15.35 15.10
N ILE A 235 8.11 16.44 14.35
CA ILE A 235 9.04 17.53 14.62
C ILE A 235 8.24 18.69 15.23
N PRO A 236 8.64 19.21 16.40
CA PRO A 236 8.02 20.42 16.95
C PRO A 236 8.28 21.60 16.03
N VAL A 237 7.31 22.48 15.87
CA VAL A 237 7.40 23.65 15.00
C VAL A 237 7.42 24.91 15.86
N HIS A 238 8.39 25.76 15.60
CA HIS A 238 8.56 27.03 16.29
C HIS A 238 8.33 28.17 15.30
N PHE A 239 7.12 28.73 15.33
CA PHE A 239 6.82 29.95 14.60
C PHE A 239 7.40 31.16 15.33
N HIS A 240 8.09 32.02 14.60
CA HIS A 240 8.47 33.33 15.11
C HIS A 240 7.23 34.23 15.07
N LEU A 241 6.92 34.83 16.21
CA LEU A 241 5.81 35.77 16.38
C LEU A 241 6.43 37.10 16.78
N GLU A 242 6.26 38.13 15.95
CA GLU A 242 6.57 39.49 16.38
C GLU A 242 5.58 39.89 17.48
N ARG A 243 6.11 40.32 18.62
CA ARG A 243 5.33 40.91 19.69
C ARG A 243 5.33 42.42 19.46
N ASP A 244 4.15 42.99 19.24
CA ASP A 244 3.99 44.45 19.18
C ASP A 244 4.57 45.07 20.45
N THR A 245 5.67 45.81 20.30
CA THR A 245 6.35 46.52 21.39
C THR A 245 5.50 47.65 21.98
N SER A 246 4.35 47.97 21.37
CA SER A 246 3.37 48.95 21.85
C SER A 246 2.33 48.40 22.84
N ALA A 247 2.24 47.08 23.03
CA ALA A 247 1.24 46.45 23.93
C ALA A 247 1.76 46.17 25.35
N SER A 248 2.95 46.64 25.71
CA SER A 248 3.54 46.38 27.04
C SER A 248 2.99 47.27 28.17
N ALA A 249 1.94 48.06 27.92
CA ALA A 249 1.38 48.98 28.92
C ALA A 249 -0.16 48.93 29.09
N ALA A 250 -0.88 48.00 28.45
CA ALA A 250 -2.34 47.90 28.59
C ALA A 250 -2.77 46.52 29.09
N THR A 251 -2.94 46.43 30.41
CA THR A 251 -3.90 45.58 31.16
C THR A 251 -4.31 44.22 30.56
N ALA A 252 -3.96 43.16 31.30
CA ALA A 252 -4.22 41.75 31.06
C ALA A 252 -5.70 41.32 31.12
N ALA A 253 -6.59 41.89 30.30
CA ALA A 253 -8.02 41.54 30.32
C ALA A 253 -8.76 41.54 28.98
N ALA A 254 -8.07 41.67 27.83
CA ALA A 254 -8.71 41.55 26.52
C ALA A 254 -7.94 40.56 25.63
N PRO A 255 -8.60 39.52 25.07
CA PRO A 255 -7.96 38.67 24.07
C PRO A 255 -7.64 39.53 22.83
N PRO A 256 -6.42 39.43 22.26
CA PRO A 256 -6.08 40.15 21.04
C PRO A 256 -7.06 39.75 19.93
N LYS A 257 -7.73 40.74 19.34
CA LYS A 257 -8.76 40.56 18.28
C LYS A 257 -8.18 40.10 16.94
N THR A 258 -6.86 40.01 16.82
CA THR A 258 -6.16 39.54 15.64
C THR A 258 -5.18 38.43 16.02
N PRO A 259 -5.24 37.26 15.37
CA PRO A 259 -4.23 36.22 15.60
C PRO A 259 -2.87 36.77 15.14
N ASN A 260 -1.87 36.77 16.03
CA ASN A 260 -0.51 37.16 15.67
C ASN A 260 -0.03 36.29 14.51
N MET A 261 0.11 36.90 13.34
CA MET A 261 0.48 36.20 12.12
C MET A 261 1.96 35.81 12.20
N PRO A 262 2.34 34.55 11.95
CA PRO A 262 3.73 34.14 12.04
C PRO A 262 4.59 34.85 10.99
N THR A 263 5.77 35.31 11.38
CA THR A 263 6.71 36.02 10.51
C THR A 263 7.97 35.19 10.27
N CYS A 264 8.66 35.44 9.16
CA CYS A 264 9.95 34.82 8.88
C CYS A 264 11.04 35.48 9.74
N PRO A 265 11.84 34.75 10.53
CA PRO A 265 12.88 35.34 11.38
C PRO A 265 14.03 36.01 10.59
N SER A 266 14.17 35.71 9.31
CA SER A 266 15.23 36.29 8.46
C SER A 266 14.81 37.60 7.78
N CYS A 267 13.58 37.72 7.30
CA CYS A 267 13.11 38.92 6.58
C CYS A 267 11.95 39.65 7.23
N GLN A 268 11.46 39.15 8.37
CA GLN A 268 10.32 39.68 9.13
C GLN A 268 9.01 39.77 8.34
N LYS A 269 8.95 39.18 7.14
CA LYS A 269 7.73 39.15 6.34
C LYS A 269 6.71 38.15 6.91
N PRO A 270 5.41 38.47 6.89
CA PRO A 270 4.37 37.54 7.33
C PRO A 270 4.33 36.30 6.44
N LEU A 271 4.28 35.13 7.07
CA LEU A 271 4.19 33.83 6.42
C LEU A 271 2.73 33.56 6.03
N SER A 272 2.53 33.32 4.75
CA SER A 272 1.22 33.00 4.17
C SER A 272 1.33 31.87 3.14
N ASN A 273 0.19 31.31 2.76
CA ASN A 273 0.11 30.23 1.77
C ASN A 273 0.74 30.59 0.42
N SER A 274 0.84 31.88 0.06
CA SER A 274 1.47 32.34 -1.17
C SER A 274 3.00 32.37 -1.09
N THR A 275 3.54 32.76 0.08
CA THR A 275 4.99 32.90 0.27
C THR A 275 5.73 31.57 0.30
N LYS A 276 5.02 30.48 0.60
CA LYS A 276 5.54 29.12 0.86
C LYS A 276 6.62 29.12 1.93
N ALA A 277 6.40 28.37 3.00
CA ALA A 277 7.33 28.30 4.12
C ALA A 277 7.92 26.90 4.21
N SER A 278 9.18 26.82 4.65
CA SER A 278 9.89 25.57 4.86
C SER A 278 10.35 25.45 6.30
N LEU A 279 10.18 24.25 6.86
CA LEU A 279 10.58 23.85 8.19
C LEU A 279 11.97 23.22 8.17
N ALA A 280 12.86 23.71 9.03
CA ALA A 280 14.18 23.14 9.22
C ALA A 280 14.16 21.98 10.23
N ILE A 281 14.59 20.79 9.82
CA ILE A 281 14.66 19.56 10.62
C ILE A 281 16.12 19.35 11.05
N PRO A 282 16.41 19.13 12.34
CA PRO A 282 15.48 18.76 13.43
C PRO A 282 14.97 19.94 14.28
N CYS A 283 15.50 21.15 14.11
CA CYS A 283 15.30 22.25 15.06
C CYS A 283 13.90 22.89 15.08
N GLY A 284 13.07 22.66 14.06
CA GLY A 284 11.68 23.13 14.06
C GLY A 284 11.46 24.58 13.63
N HIS A 285 12.51 25.33 13.25
CA HIS A 285 12.37 26.71 12.81
C HIS A 285 11.78 26.83 11.40
N VAL A 286 10.92 27.83 11.20
CA VAL A 286 10.22 28.07 9.93
C VAL A 286 10.75 29.30 9.23
N LEU A 287 11.10 29.17 7.94
CA LEU A 287 11.60 30.25 7.09
C LEU A 287 10.79 30.33 5.80
N CYS A 288 10.63 31.53 5.24
CA CYS A 288 10.03 31.66 3.91
C CYS A 288 10.99 31.13 2.84
N ASN A 289 10.44 30.54 1.77
CA ASN A 289 11.22 29.94 0.70
C ASN A 289 12.24 30.90 0.04
N PRO A 290 11.95 32.20 -0.14
CA PRO A 290 12.94 33.17 -0.62
C PRO A 290 14.15 33.35 0.33
N CYS A 291 13.94 33.27 1.65
CA CYS A 291 15.04 33.32 2.62
C CYS A 291 15.83 32.01 2.62
N VAL A 292 15.16 30.87 2.51
CA VAL A 292 15.82 29.57 2.34
C VAL A 292 16.78 29.60 1.15
N ALA A 293 16.30 30.00 -0.03
CA ALA A 293 17.11 30.01 -1.24
C ALA A 293 18.30 30.98 -1.19
N LYS A 294 18.31 31.95 -0.26
CA LYS A 294 19.40 32.93 -0.08
C LYS A 294 20.37 32.53 1.02
N PHE A 295 19.86 32.10 2.16
CA PHE A 295 20.64 31.91 3.40
C PHE A 295 20.96 30.45 3.70
N LEU A 296 20.19 29.50 3.15
CA LEU A 296 20.36 28.05 3.38
C LEU A 296 21.01 27.36 2.18
N ASN A 297 21.98 28.02 1.54
CA ASN A 297 22.79 27.44 0.47
C ASN A 297 24.20 27.08 0.99
N PRO A 298 24.79 25.94 0.57
CA PRO A 298 26.11 25.50 1.03
C PRO A 298 27.25 26.51 0.80
N GLN A 299 27.07 27.44 -0.14
CA GLN A 299 28.07 28.44 -0.53
C GLN A 299 28.10 29.68 0.39
N HIS A 300 27.09 29.90 1.24
CA HIS A 300 26.90 31.17 1.97
C HIS A 300 27.08 31.04 3.49
N ARG A 301 28.15 30.38 3.95
CA ARG A 301 28.53 30.44 5.38
C ARG A 301 29.27 31.74 5.67
N HIS A 302 28.77 32.54 6.62
CA HIS A 302 29.46 33.72 7.18
C HIS A 302 30.66 33.37 8.08
N GLN A 303 30.87 32.08 8.34
CA GLN A 303 31.95 31.49 9.13
C GLN A 303 32.64 30.39 8.31
N ARG A 304 33.13 30.74 7.11
CA ARG A 304 34.19 29.94 6.52
C ARG A 304 35.42 30.18 7.39
N ASP A 305 35.71 29.24 8.27
CA ASP A 305 36.90 29.30 9.12
C ASP A 305 38.10 29.52 8.19
N ALA A 306 38.83 30.62 8.36
CA ALA A 306 39.88 31.02 7.43
C ALA A 306 40.98 29.95 7.30
N HIS A 307 41.03 29.03 8.28
CA HIS A 307 41.96 27.91 8.38
C HIS A 307 41.45 26.56 7.85
N ALA A 308 40.20 26.45 7.38
CA ALA A 308 39.63 25.19 6.87
C ALA A 308 40.03 24.85 5.41
N GLN A 309 41.22 25.27 4.98
CA GLN A 309 41.68 25.12 3.59
C GLN A 309 42.20 23.72 3.22
N LEU A 310 42.14 22.73 4.12
CA LEU A 310 42.73 21.40 3.89
C LEU A 310 41.77 20.20 4.11
N ALA A 311 40.45 20.41 4.05
CA ALA A 311 39.51 19.28 4.05
C ALA A 311 38.45 19.46 2.95
N GLU A 312 38.70 18.88 1.77
CA GLU A 312 37.77 18.86 0.63
C GLU A 312 36.47 18.07 0.89
N GLU A 313 36.28 17.49 2.08
CA GLU A 313 35.13 16.64 2.42
C GLU A 313 33.98 17.35 3.18
N VAL A 314 34.06 18.66 3.49
CA VAL A 314 33.08 19.38 4.36
C VAL A 314 31.94 20.08 3.58
N SER A 315 31.76 19.81 2.28
CA SER A 315 31.02 20.70 1.37
C SER A 315 29.49 20.52 1.25
N HIS A 316 28.82 19.81 2.17
CA HIS A 316 27.37 19.56 2.03
C HIS A 316 26.49 19.71 3.29
N VAL A 317 27.03 20.16 4.43
CA VAL A 317 26.23 20.29 5.68
C VAL A 317 25.53 21.66 5.71
N LEU A 318 24.20 21.68 5.64
CA LEU A 318 23.42 22.90 5.84
C LEU A 318 23.26 23.18 7.34
N HIS A 319 23.07 24.45 7.72
CA HIS A 319 22.86 24.85 9.10
C HIS A 319 21.64 25.75 9.20
N CYS A 320 20.91 25.67 10.31
CA CYS A 320 19.73 26.49 10.54
C CYS A 320 20.13 27.95 10.76
N TYR A 321 19.53 28.87 10.01
CA TYR A 321 19.76 30.32 10.16
C TYR A 321 19.47 30.87 11.57
N VAL A 322 18.60 30.22 12.35
CA VAL A 322 18.13 30.74 13.65
C VAL A 322 18.95 30.22 14.83
N CYS A 323 19.41 28.98 14.76
CA CYS A 323 20.03 28.28 15.90
C CYS A 323 21.32 27.54 15.54
N ASP A 324 21.81 27.71 14.31
CA ASP A 324 22.99 27.06 13.74
C ASP A 324 23.02 25.52 13.84
N ALA A 325 21.89 24.89 14.14
CA ALA A 325 21.78 23.43 14.16
C ALA A 325 22.04 22.85 12.76
N GLU A 326 22.81 21.77 12.69
CA GLU A 326 23.07 21.06 11.44
C GLU A 326 21.77 20.47 10.84
N LEU A 327 21.51 20.83 9.60
CA LEU A 327 20.38 20.41 8.78
C LEU A 327 20.87 19.42 7.73
N GLY A 328 20.46 18.16 7.87
CA GLY A 328 20.97 17.06 7.05
C GLY A 328 21.97 16.23 7.85
N GLY A 329 21.51 15.09 8.35
CA GLY A 329 22.29 14.20 9.20
C GLY A 329 21.47 13.16 9.97
N VAL A 330 20.15 13.34 10.09
CA VAL A 330 19.30 12.45 10.88
C VAL A 330 18.42 11.54 10.01
N GLY A 331 18.99 10.39 9.64
CA GLY A 331 18.33 9.08 9.70
C GLY A 331 17.05 8.82 8.91
N LEU A 332 17.18 8.55 7.61
CA LEU A 332 16.33 7.59 6.90
C LEU A 332 17.24 6.60 6.15
N GLY A 333 17.45 5.42 6.74
CA GLY A 333 17.91 4.19 6.09
C GLY A 333 19.24 4.22 5.32
N LYS A 334 20.28 3.57 5.86
CA LYS A 334 21.46 3.15 5.10
C LYS A 334 21.05 2.38 3.84
N ALA A 335 21.11 3.02 2.67
CA ALA A 335 21.09 2.31 1.40
C ALA A 335 22.48 1.68 1.18
N LYS A 336 22.52 0.35 1.26
CA LYS A 336 23.69 -0.49 1.03
C LYS A 336 24.15 -0.26 -0.42
N LYS A 337 25.38 0.25 -0.60
CA LYS A 337 26.04 0.43 -1.89
C LYS A 337 26.50 -0.94 -2.40
N ASP A 338 25.66 -1.62 -3.19
CA ASP A 338 26.14 -2.71 -4.04
C ASP A 338 26.71 -2.14 -5.34
N ARG A 339 27.99 -2.41 -5.57
CA ARG A 339 28.71 -2.11 -6.81
C ARG A 339 28.35 -3.19 -7.83
N GLY A 340 27.76 -2.81 -8.96
CA GLY A 340 27.41 -3.76 -10.01
C GLY A 340 27.11 -3.12 -11.37
N ARG A 341 28.19 -2.88 -12.13
CA ARG A 341 28.35 -3.09 -13.58
C ARG A 341 27.37 -2.41 -14.55
N GLU A 342 27.96 -1.51 -15.34
CA GLU A 342 27.42 -0.83 -16.51
C GLU A 342 26.80 -1.77 -17.56
N LYS A 343 25.67 -1.35 -18.11
CA LYS A 343 25.31 -1.60 -19.51
C LYS A 343 24.44 -0.47 -20.03
N GLU A 344 24.95 0.19 -21.06
CA GLU A 344 24.34 1.29 -21.78
C GLU A 344 23.04 0.87 -22.49
N GLY A 345 22.08 1.78 -22.53
CA GLY A 345 20.83 1.64 -23.27
C GLY A 345 20.15 3.00 -23.37
N GLU A 346 20.36 3.67 -24.50
CA GLU A 346 19.68 4.91 -24.87
C GLU A 346 18.15 4.74 -24.90
N GLY A 347 17.45 5.64 -24.23
CA GLY A 347 15.99 5.71 -24.26
C GLY A 347 15.50 7.07 -23.78
N LYS A 348 15.13 7.93 -24.75
CA LYS A 348 14.51 9.25 -24.54
C LYS A 348 13.28 9.16 -23.62
N GLY A 349 13.37 9.73 -22.42
CA GLY A 349 12.28 9.83 -21.45
C GLY A 349 12.16 11.25 -20.90
N LYS A 350 10.99 11.86 -21.10
CA LYS A 350 10.61 13.23 -20.72
C LYS A 350 10.96 13.54 -19.25
N GLY A 351 11.69 14.63 -19.04
CA GLY A 351 12.08 15.13 -17.73
C GLY A 351 10.88 15.41 -16.84
N LYS A 352 10.72 14.59 -15.80
CA LYS A 352 9.91 14.91 -14.63
C LYS A 352 10.90 15.30 -13.55
N GLU A 353 11.04 16.60 -13.32
CA GLU A 353 11.86 17.16 -12.24
C GLU A 353 11.46 16.52 -10.91
N SER A 354 12.22 15.52 -10.48
CA SER A 354 12.13 15.02 -9.12
C SER A 354 12.77 16.09 -8.24
N ARG A 355 11.93 16.87 -7.57
CA ARG A 355 12.34 17.79 -6.50
C ARG A 355 13.07 16.98 -5.43
N GLY A 356 14.40 16.93 -5.53
CA GLY A 356 15.29 16.31 -4.56
C GLY A 356 15.19 17.03 -3.22
N ARG A 357 14.24 16.61 -2.38
CA ARG A 357 14.16 16.95 -0.95
C ARG A 357 15.13 16.05 -0.17
N GLY A 358 16.42 16.23 -0.42
CA GLY A 358 17.52 15.47 0.21
C GLY A 358 18.24 16.23 1.32
N LEU A 359 17.70 17.36 1.75
CA LEU A 359 18.29 18.25 2.73
C LEU A 359 17.29 18.38 3.88
N GLY A 360 17.73 18.57 5.13
CA GLY A 360 16.89 18.63 6.35
C GLY A 360 15.91 19.80 6.40
N LEU A 361 15.16 20.01 5.32
CA LEU A 361 14.27 21.11 5.06
C LEU A 361 13.03 20.58 4.35
N VAL A 362 11.87 20.84 4.92
CA VAL A 362 10.59 20.33 4.42
C VAL A 362 9.64 21.49 4.21
N GLU A 363 9.09 21.61 3.00
CA GLU A 363 8.07 22.62 2.68
C GLU A 363 6.79 22.30 3.47
N ILE A 364 6.29 23.27 4.23
CA ILE A 364 5.04 23.16 4.97
C ILE A 364 3.88 23.15 3.97
N ARG A 365 3.04 22.12 4.04
CA ARG A 365 1.87 21.97 3.19
C ARG A 365 0.72 22.77 3.77
N SER A 366 0.27 23.77 3.01
CA SER A 366 -0.92 24.57 3.31
C SER A 366 -2.18 24.06 2.58
N GLU A 367 -2.12 22.86 2.01
CA GLU A 367 -3.22 22.27 1.26
C GLU A 367 -4.29 21.78 2.23
N GLY A 368 -5.45 22.42 2.18
CA GLY A 368 -6.59 22.00 2.99
C GLY A 368 -7.19 20.71 2.46
N THR A 369 -7.58 19.83 3.38
CA THR A 369 -8.41 18.62 3.19
C THR A 369 -7.87 17.52 2.26
N GLY A 370 -6.63 17.62 1.75
CA GLY A 370 -6.01 16.57 0.94
C GLY A 370 -6.60 16.38 -0.46
N PHE A 371 -7.62 17.17 -0.83
CA PHE A 371 -8.25 17.12 -2.15
C PHE A 371 -7.60 18.09 -3.15
N ALA A 372 -7.02 19.20 -2.69
CA ALA A 372 -6.32 20.17 -3.53
C ALA A 372 -4.81 19.92 -3.48
N SER A 373 -4.28 19.12 -4.40
CA SER A 373 -2.83 18.91 -4.52
C SER A 373 -2.17 19.99 -5.39
N ALA A 374 -1.03 20.49 -4.95
CA ALA A 374 -0.07 21.35 -5.64
C ALA A 374 -0.57 22.75 -6.05
N GLY A 375 -1.49 23.35 -5.30
CA GLY A 375 -2.05 24.66 -5.65
C GLY A 375 -3.01 24.63 -6.85
N ALA A 376 -3.38 23.43 -7.33
CA ALA A 376 -4.49 23.28 -8.24
C ALA A 376 -5.78 23.52 -7.45
N ALA A 377 -6.45 24.64 -7.75
CA ALA A 377 -7.78 24.95 -7.21
C ALA A 377 -8.87 24.06 -7.83
N VAL A 378 -8.56 22.86 -8.32
CA VAL A 378 -9.52 21.94 -8.95
C VAL A 378 -9.47 20.62 -8.21
N VAL A 379 -10.58 20.24 -7.60
CA VAL A 379 -10.76 18.91 -7.00
C VAL A 379 -11.47 18.03 -8.00
N ARG A 380 -10.95 16.81 -8.19
CA ARG A 380 -11.59 15.76 -8.99
C ARG A 380 -12.01 14.63 -8.07
N LYS A 381 -13.32 14.41 -7.97
CA LYS A 381 -13.89 13.21 -7.35
C LYS A 381 -14.06 12.16 -8.43
N GLU A 382 -13.30 11.08 -8.36
CA GLU A 382 -13.48 9.94 -9.25
C GLU A 382 -14.76 9.20 -8.84
N GLY A 383 -15.77 9.25 -9.69
CA GLY A 383 -16.97 8.44 -9.53
C GLY A 383 -16.88 7.18 -10.37
N VAL A 384 -17.40 6.07 -9.83
CA VAL A 384 -17.58 4.83 -10.58
C VAL A 384 -18.73 5.07 -11.56
N ALA A 385 -18.42 5.49 -12.78
CA ALA A 385 -19.38 5.43 -13.86
C ALA A 385 -19.57 3.95 -14.22
N PHE A 386 -20.82 3.51 -14.39
CA PHE A 386 -21.09 2.25 -15.06
C PHE A 386 -20.55 2.39 -16.48
N GLN A 387 -19.36 1.86 -16.75
CA GLN A 387 -18.90 1.65 -18.12
C GLN A 387 -19.75 0.50 -18.66
N VAL A 388 -20.68 0.85 -19.56
CA VAL A 388 -21.43 -0.12 -20.37
C VAL A 388 -20.63 -0.42 -21.62
#